data_AF-A0A6A2Z2S2-F1
#
_entry.id   AF-A0A6A2Z2S2-F1
#
_cell.length_a   1.000
_cell.length_b   1.000
_cell.length_c   1.000
_cell.angle_alpha   90.00
_cell.angle_beta   90.00
_cell.angle_gamma   90.00
#
_symmetry.space_group_name_H-M   'P 1'
#
loop_
_entity.id
_entity.type
_entity.pdbx_description
1 polymer ?
#
loop_
_entity_poly.entity_id
_entity_poly.type
_entity_poly.pdbx_seq_one_letter_code
_entity_poly.pdbx_strand_id
1 'polypeptide(L)'
;MPLFALWGHPMETVPIGVALGGDHASVVSRWTFKISQLYQHVLDKTVPHIVSCWIGCLALMVIYALRMYFLHGLFITCGLGIYLLSLLMGFISPQVDPETQDGHSLPTSGSDECRFRPFLRPLPNFKFWFSISRTCLTDHRDLSRATAVGYLFLLLLTSSFINVSSSCSWGACQIYDSCTKASDCGPGLYCENCPILGKIYPFCIRNKATIPTSIINGLPFNRYSWLLTHNSFSMLAAPTLPGVQRVTIYNQEDSVTNQLVNGVRGLMLDMYDFKGDIWLCHSSGGLCFTHTAFQPASNTLREVEGFLSRNPTQIVTLIIQDYVRAPKGLTKLFATTRLTKYLFPLSKMPKNGGDWPTVKEMLQANHRCLVFSSAQWKEADEGIAYQWNYFLENEAGDSGVQPGKCHNRKESQPLSSKKASLFLMNYFATLPAEDVVCKEHSKPLTDMVQTCYRAAGNKMPNFLAVDFYLRSDGAGVFGDLDTMNGRTLCGCSTIKACQPGKPFGTCRNVSSRG
;
A
#
# COMPACT_ATOMS: atom_id res chain seq x y z
N MET A 1 -42.71 -53.31 -24.86
CA MET A 1 -43.62 -53.78 -23.79
C MET A 1 -42.83 -53.84 -22.49
N PRO A 2 -43.38 -53.47 -21.33
CA PRO A 2 -44.77 -53.09 -21.04
C PRO A 2 -44.92 -51.62 -20.59
N LEU A 3 -45.97 -50.92 -21.06
CA LEU A 3 -47.22 -50.57 -20.35
C LEU A 3 -47.08 -49.33 -19.46
N PHE A 4 -47.56 -48.15 -19.92
CA PHE A 4 -48.92 -47.60 -19.66
C PHE A 4 -49.19 -47.45 -18.15
N ALA A 5 -49.71 -46.38 -17.58
CA ALA A 5 -50.12 -45.03 -17.95
C ALA A 5 -50.75 -44.50 -16.63
N LEU A 6 -50.65 -43.21 -16.31
CA LEU A 6 -51.75 -42.50 -15.64
C LEU A 6 -51.46 -40.98 -15.69
N TRP A 7 -52.39 -40.32 -16.36
CA TRP A 7 -52.54 -38.91 -16.64
C TRP A 7 -53.04 -38.12 -15.41
N GLY A 8 -52.83 -36.79 -15.43
CA GLY A 8 -53.91 -35.86 -15.08
C GLY A 8 -53.69 -34.91 -13.91
N HIS A 9 -53.09 -33.74 -14.19
CA HIS A 9 -53.54 -32.37 -13.83
C HIS A 9 -53.87 -31.96 -12.36
N PRO A 10 -53.92 -30.63 -12.06
CA PRO A 10 -53.30 -30.01 -10.89
C PRO A 10 -54.30 -29.69 -9.76
N MET A 11 -53.81 -29.39 -8.56
CA MET A 11 -54.58 -28.57 -7.61
C MET A 11 -53.70 -27.81 -6.62
N GLU A 12 -54.27 -26.68 -6.22
CA GLU A 12 -53.67 -25.51 -5.57
C GLU A 12 -52.98 -25.74 -4.23
N THR A 13 -52.13 -24.76 -3.95
CA THR A 13 -51.52 -24.40 -2.68
C THR A 13 -52.52 -24.31 -1.51
N VAL A 14 -52.15 -24.89 -0.36
CA VAL A 14 -52.62 -24.46 0.96
C VAL A 14 -51.38 -24.08 1.79
N PRO A 15 -51.34 -22.87 2.40
CA PRO A 15 -50.20 -22.42 3.18
C PRO A 15 -50.31 -22.92 4.62
N ILE A 16 -49.25 -23.52 5.15
CA ILE A 16 -49.08 -23.64 6.61
C ILE A 16 -47.94 -22.70 6.98
N GLY A 17 -48.34 -21.53 7.49
CA GLY A 17 -47.43 -20.60 8.14
C GLY A 17 -46.94 -21.19 9.46
N VAL A 18 -45.62 -21.27 9.61
CA VAL A 18 -44.97 -21.23 10.91
C VAL A 18 -43.98 -20.06 10.86
N ALA A 19 -44.30 -19.03 11.62
CA ALA A 19 -43.48 -17.84 11.77
C ALA A 19 -42.24 -18.16 12.62
N LEU A 20 -41.05 -17.99 12.04
CA LEU A 20 -39.80 -17.82 12.78
C LEU A 20 -38.85 -16.85 12.04
N GLY A 21 -38.57 -15.70 12.67
CA GLY A 21 -37.29 -14.99 12.63
C GLY A 21 -36.86 -14.30 11.33
N GLY A 22 -37.17 -13.01 11.20
CA GLY A 22 -36.88 -12.16 10.04
C GLY A 22 -35.44 -11.65 9.83
N ASP A 23 -34.39 -12.27 10.38
CA ASP A 23 -33.00 -11.75 10.22
C ASP A 23 -32.05 -12.65 9.43
N HIS A 24 -32.32 -13.95 9.29
CA HIS A 24 -31.43 -14.87 8.56
C HIS A 24 -31.73 -14.95 7.05
N ALA A 25 -32.98 -14.75 6.65
CA ALA A 25 -33.40 -14.85 5.24
C ALA A 25 -32.85 -13.69 4.37
N SER A 26 -32.66 -12.50 4.96
CA SER A 26 -32.13 -11.32 4.26
C SER A 26 -30.62 -11.38 4.06
N VAL A 27 -29.89 -12.04 4.97
CA VAL A 27 -28.45 -12.22 4.89
C VAL A 27 -28.11 -13.33 3.89
N VAL A 28 -28.83 -14.46 3.93
CA VAL A 28 -28.61 -15.57 3.00
C VAL A 28 -28.91 -15.16 1.56
N SER A 29 -29.97 -14.38 1.31
CA SER A 29 -30.28 -13.89 -0.05
C SER A 29 -29.25 -12.89 -0.57
N ARG A 30 -28.67 -12.06 0.31
CA ARG A 30 -27.62 -11.09 -0.06
C ARG A 30 -26.28 -11.77 -0.34
N TRP A 31 -25.98 -12.88 0.33
CA TRP A 31 -24.78 -13.70 0.10
C TRP A 31 -24.89 -14.55 -1.17
N THR A 32 -26.03 -15.20 -1.42
CA THR A 32 -26.25 -15.99 -2.65
C THR A 32 -26.21 -15.09 -3.89
N PHE A 33 -26.73 -13.87 -3.79
CA PHE A 33 -26.64 -12.88 -4.87
C PHE A 33 -25.20 -12.43 -5.15
N LYS A 34 -24.38 -12.20 -4.10
CA LYS A 34 -22.95 -11.86 -4.24
C LYS A 34 -22.12 -13.01 -4.83
N ILE A 35 -22.40 -14.26 -4.44
CA ILE A 35 -21.74 -15.44 -5.00
C ILE A 35 -22.13 -15.63 -6.47
N SER A 36 -23.41 -15.44 -6.81
CA SER A 36 -23.88 -15.50 -8.19
C SER A 36 -23.25 -14.41 -9.07
N GLN A 37 -23.05 -13.20 -8.52
CA GLN A 37 -22.36 -12.12 -9.22
C GLN A 37 -20.86 -12.40 -9.40
N LEU A 38 -20.16 -12.92 -8.38
CA LEU A 38 -18.76 -13.34 -8.53
C LEU A 38 -18.62 -14.48 -9.55
N TYR A 39 -19.56 -15.43 -9.56
CA TYR A 39 -19.57 -16.53 -10.50
C TYR A 39 -19.77 -16.06 -11.94
N GLN A 40 -20.74 -15.16 -12.18
CA GLN A 40 -20.95 -14.55 -13.50
C GLN A 40 -19.74 -13.69 -13.92
N HIS A 41 -19.15 -12.94 -13.00
CA HIS A 41 -17.98 -12.10 -13.26
C HIS A 41 -16.73 -12.93 -13.66
N VAL A 42 -16.53 -14.08 -13.03
CA VAL A 42 -15.46 -15.04 -13.39
C VAL A 42 -15.77 -15.70 -14.75
N LEU A 43 -17.04 -16.00 -15.02
CA LEU A 43 -17.49 -16.52 -16.32
C LEU A 43 -17.16 -15.52 -17.44
N ASP A 44 -17.58 -14.26 -17.31
CA ASP A 44 -17.36 -13.21 -18.32
C ASP A 44 -15.88 -12.96 -18.59
N LYS A 45 -15.03 -13.07 -17.56
CA LYS A 45 -13.57 -12.88 -17.67
C LYS A 45 -12.86 -14.04 -18.38
N THR A 46 -13.48 -15.22 -18.47
CA THR A 46 -12.91 -16.40 -19.13
C THR A 46 -13.43 -16.63 -20.55
N VAL A 47 -14.51 -15.96 -20.97
CA VAL A 47 -15.05 -15.97 -22.34
C VAL A 47 -14.06 -15.56 -23.44
N PRO A 48 -13.16 -14.55 -23.28
CA PRO A 48 -12.30 -14.12 -24.38
C PRO A 48 -11.11 -15.05 -24.68
N HIS A 49 -10.81 -16.05 -23.83
CA HIS A 49 -9.65 -16.93 -23.97
C HIS A 49 -9.95 -18.25 -24.71
N ILE A 50 -10.75 -18.19 -25.79
CA ILE A 50 -11.13 -19.36 -26.60
C ILE A 50 -9.92 -20.16 -27.07
N VAL A 51 -8.86 -19.50 -27.53
CA VAL A 51 -7.66 -20.15 -28.08
C VAL A 51 -6.91 -20.93 -26.98
N SER A 52 -6.77 -20.36 -25.79
CA SER A 52 -6.11 -21.02 -24.65
C SER A 52 -6.88 -22.26 -24.18
N CYS A 53 -8.21 -22.24 -24.25
CA CYS A 53 -9.06 -23.40 -23.96
C CYS A 53 -8.88 -24.52 -25.00
N TRP A 54 -8.75 -24.18 -26.29
CA TRP A 54 -8.45 -25.17 -27.34
C TRP A 54 -7.04 -25.77 -27.22
N ILE A 55 -6.05 -24.97 -26.84
CA ILE A 55 -4.68 -25.46 -26.56
C ILE A 55 -4.68 -26.42 -25.37
N GLY A 56 -5.41 -26.08 -24.29
CA GLY A 56 -5.58 -26.97 -23.14
C GLY A 56 -6.27 -28.29 -23.51
N CYS A 57 -7.27 -28.24 -24.39
CA CYS A 57 -7.96 -29.43 -24.91
C CYS A 57 -7.02 -30.33 -25.73
N LEU A 58 -6.24 -29.72 -26.63
CA LEU A 58 -5.26 -30.45 -27.44
C LEU A 58 -4.22 -31.13 -26.54
N ALA A 59 -3.73 -30.43 -25.52
CA ALA A 59 -2.78 -30.99 -24.56
C ALA A 59 -3.37 -32.20 -23.80
N LEU A 60 -4.63 -32.10 -23.35
CA LEU A 60 -5.33 -33.21 -22.69
C LEU A 60 -5.57 -34.40 -23.63
N MET A 61 -5.88 -34.14 -24.89
CA MET A 61 -6.03 -35.19 -25.92
C MET A 61 -4.71 -35.89 -26.22
N VAL A 62 -3.60 -35.15 -26.26
CA VAL A 62 -2.24 -35.72 -26.45
C VAL A 62 -1.85 -36.56 -25.24
N ILE A 63 -2.10 -36.08 -24.02
CA ILE A 63 -1.85 -36.86 -22.78
C ILE A 63 -2.68 -38.14 -22.78
N TYR A 64 -3.93 -38.09 -23.24
CA TYR A 64 -4.79 -39.26 -23.35
C TYR A 64 -4.33 -40.25 -24.44
N ALA A 65 -3.89 -39.76 -25.60
CA ALA A 65 -3.32 -40.58 -26.67
C ALA A 65 -2.02 -41.27 -26.22
N LEU A 66 -1.16 -40.56 -25.48
CA LEU A 66 0.03 -41.14 -24.85
C LEU A 66 -0.35 -42.19 -23.80
N ARG A 67 -1.37 -41.93 -22.96
CA ARG A 67 -1.92 -42.93 -22.01
C ARG A 67 -2.37 -44.20 -22.74
N MET A 68 -3.08 -44.06 -23.86
CA MET A 68 -3.53 -45.20 -24.69
C MET A 68 -2.35 -45.98 -25.29
N TYR A 69 -1.33 -45.29 -25.77
CA TYR A 69 -0.15 -45.91 -26.38
C TYR A 69 0.66 -46.74 -25.36
N PHE A 70 0.79 -46.27 -24.12
CA PHE A 70 1.63 -46.94 -23.12
C PHE A 70 0.94 -48.02 -22.27
N LEU A 71 -0.40 -48.05 -22.18
CA LEU A 71 -1.10 -48.95 -21.23
C LEU A 71 -1.82 -50.16 -21.85
N HIS A 72 -1.80 -50.36 -23.17
CA HIS A 72 -2.34 -51.55 -23.88
C HIS A 72 -3.73 -52.07 -23.39
N GLY A 73 -4.59 -51.20 -22.85
CA GLY A 73 -5.89 -51.55 -22.27
C GLY A 73 -7.05 -51.09 -23.16
N LEU A 74 -7.40 -51.88 -24.18
CA LEU A 74 -8.28 -51.46 -25.29
C LEU A 74 -9.77 -51.26 -24.94
N PHE A 75 -10.30 -51.75 -23.81
CA PHE A 75 -11.76 -51.76 -23.57
C PHE A 75 -12.28 -50.59 -22.71
N ILE A 76 -11.54 -50.10 -21.72
CA ILE A 76 -12.01 -49.04 -20.80
C ILE A 76 -11.85 -47.65 -21.43
N THR A 77 -10.85 -47.48 -22.30
CA THR A 77 -10.58 -46.24 -23.04
C THR A 77 -11.57 -45.96 -24.16
N CYS A 78 -12.21 -46.99 -24.72
CA CYS A 78 -13.23 -46.81 -25.76
C CYS A 78 -14.51 -46.15 -25.22
N GLY A 79 -14.93 -46.50 -24.00
CA GLY A 79 -16.13 -45.90 -23.38
C GLY A 79 -15.95 -44.41 -23.05
N LEU A 80 -14.78 -44.02 -22.53
CA LEU A 80 -14.46 -42.62 -22.26
C LEU A 80 -14.29 -41.82 -23.56
N GLY A 81 -13.69 -42.42 -24.60
CA GLY A 81 -13.56 -41.81 -25.92
C GLY A 81 -14.91 -41.55 -26.60
N ILE A 82 -15.83 -42.52 -26.56
CA ILE A 82 -17.19 -42.37 -27.09
C ILE A 82 -17.98 -41.31 -26.31
N TYR A 83 -17.82 -41.26 -24.98
CA TYR A 83 -18.45 -40.23 -24.15
C TYR A 83 -17.92 -38.82 -24.47
N LEU A 84 -16.61 -38.64 -24.60
CA LEU A 84 -16.00 -37.37 -24.99
C LEU A 84 -16.40 -36.96 -26.42
N LEU A 85 -16.50 -37.92 -27.35
CA LEU A 85 -16.99 -37.70 -28.71
C LEU A 85 -18.48 -37.30 -28.72
N SER A 86 -19.30 -37.90 -27.85
CA SER A 86 -20.72 -37.55 -27.72
C SER A 86 -20.93 -36.12 -27.18
N LEU A 87 -20.06 -35.67 -26.27
CA LEU A 87 -20.07 -34.31 -25.76
C LEU A 87 -19.59 -33.30 -26.82
N LEU A 88 -18.63 -33.69 -27.67
CA LEU A 88 -18.16 -32.88 -28.79
C LEU A 88 -19.23 -32.75 -29.89
N MET A 89 -19.96 -33.83 -30.20
CA MET A 89 -21.10 -33.81 -31.13
C MET A 89 -22.21 -32.87 -30.64
N GLY A 90 -22.56 -32.94 -29.35
CA GLY A 90 -23.54 -32.03 -28.73
C GLY A 90 -23.09 -30.56 -28.68
N PHE A 91 -21.79 -30.29 -28.83
CA PHE A 91 -21.23 -28.94 -28.93
C PHE A 91 -21.31 -28.35 -30.35
N ILE A 92 -21.32 -29.21 -31.39
CA ILE A 92 -21.28 -28.83 -32.80
C ILE A 92 -22.67 -28.89 -33.46
N SER A 93 -23.61 -29.68 -32.92
CA SER A 93 -24.94 -29.87 -33.51
C SER A 93 -25.84 -28.61 -33.42
N PRO A 94 -26.44 -28.14 -34.52
CA PRO A 94 -27.44 -27.07 -34.50
C PRO A 94 -28.76 -27.54 -33.85
N GLN A 95 -29.52 -26.61 -33.28
CA GLN A 95 -30.73 -26.89 -32.46
C GLN A 95 -32.03 -27.08 -33.24
N VAL A 96 -32.04 -26.98 -34.58
CA VAL A 96 -33.27 -27.14 -35.39
C VAL A 96 -32.94 -27.96 -36.63
N ASP A 97 -33.66 -29.06 -36.81
CA ASP A 97 -33.62 -29.92 -37.99
C ASP A 97 -34.56 -29.32 -39.06
N PRO A 98 -34.07 -28.95 -40.26
CA PRO A 98 -34.88 -28.21 -41.24
C PRO A 98 -36.00 -29.03 -41.90
N GLU A 99 -36.17 -30.31 -41.58
CA GLU A 99 -37.15 -31.19 -42.26
C GLU A 99 -38.51 -31.35 -41.54
N THR A 100 -38.77 -30.64 -40.43
CA THR A 100 -40.01 -30.84 -39.65
C THR A 100 -41.01 -29.67 -39.66
N GLN A 101 -40.90 -28.71 -40.58
CA GLN A 101 -41.83 -27.58 -40.66
C GLN A 101 -42.59 -27.54 -41.99
N ASP A 102 -43.68 -28.32 -42.06
CA ASP A 102 -44.73 -28.13 -43.06
C ASP A 102 -45.39 -26.75 -42.88
N GLY A 103 -45.51 -26.00 -43.98
CA GLY A 103 -46.62 -25.08 -44.20
C GLY A 103 -46.56 -23.70 -43.55
N HIS A 104 -46.04 -22.73 -44.31
CA HIS A 104 -46.50 -21.33 -44.40
C HIS A 104 -46.75 -20.50 -43.12
N SER A 105 -45.80 -19.61 -42.82
CA SER A 105 -46.08 -18.16 -42.72
C SER A 105 -44.78 -17.36 -42.63
N LEU A 106 -44.46 -16.63 -43.72
CA LEU A 106 -43.42 -15.59 -43.73
C LEU A 106 -43.97 -14.35 -42.99
N PRO A 107 -43.29 -13.79 -41.97
CA PRO A 107 -43.68 -12.52 -41.39
C PRO A 107 -43.21 -11.38 -42.31
N THR A 108 -44.17 -10.70 -42.95
CA THR A 108 -43.96 -9.43 -43.63
C THR A 108 -44.08 -8.28 -42.62
N SER A 109 -42.98 -7.84 -42.03
CA SER A 109 -42.67 -6.41 -41.78
C SER A 109 -41.32 -6.30 -41.05
N GLY A 110 -40.53 -5.29 -41.42
CA GLY A 110 -39.11 -5.13 -41.10
C GLY A 110 -38.76 -4.78 -39.65
N SER A 111 -39.39 -5.40 -38.65
CA SER A 111 -39.04 -5.20 -37.23
C SER A 111 -38.59 -6.46 -36.47
N ASP A 112 -38.67 -7.65 -37.08
CA ASP A 112 -38.27 -8.92 -36.43
C ASP A 112 -36.96 -9.55 -36.97
N GLU A 113 -36.25 -8.89 -37.89
CA GLU A 113 -35.02 -9.43 -38.49
C GLU A 113 -33.85 -9.59 -37.49
N CYS A 114 -33.92 -8.95 -36.31
CA CYS A 114 -32.88 -9.06 -35.28
C CYS A 114 -33.13 -10.17 -34.24
N ARG A 115 -34.19 -10.98 -34.36
CA ARG A 115 -34.46 -12.09 -33.42
C ARG A 115 -34.68 -13.42 -34.14
N PHE A 116 -33.78 -13.78 -35.06
CA PHE A 116 -33.58 -15.18 -35.42
C PHE A 116 -32.08 -15.48 -35.52
N ARG A 117 -31.54 -16.16 -34.49
CA ARG A 117 -30.14 -16.64 -34.46
C ARG A 117 -30.17 -18.17 -34.39
N PRO A 118 -30.14 -18.88 -35.53
CA PRO A 118 -30.28 -20.34 -35.58
C PRO A 118 -29.08 -21.11 -34.99
N PHE A 119 -28.00 -20.42 -34.58
CA PHE A 119 -26.77 -21.02 -34.05
C PHE A 119 -26.49 -20.69 -32.57
N LEU A 120 -27.49 -20.82 -31.70
CA LEU A 120 -27.28 -20.81 -30.26
C LEU A 120 -27.00 -22.23 -29.75
N ARG A 121 -25.80 -22.42 -29.18
CA ARG A 121 -25.27 -23.71 -28.71
C ARG A 121 -26.08 -24.26 -27.51
N PRO A 122 -26.36 -25.57 -27.43
CA PRO A 122 -27.09 -26.17 -26.31
C PRO A 122 -26.37 -26.10 -24.95
N LEU A 123 -25.03 -26.08 -24.95
CA LEU A 123 -24.20 -26.19 -23.74
C LEU A 123 -23.24 -24.99 -23.60
N PRO A 124 -23.31 -24.21 -22.51
CA PRO A 124 -22.33 -23.15 -22.22
C PRO A 124 -20.92 -23.73 -22.03
N ASN A 125 -19.90 -23.10 -22.64
CA ASN A 125 -18.49 -23.52 -22.62
C ASN A 125 -18.02 -24.01 -21.23
N PHE A 126 -18.37 -23.28 -20.17
CA PHE A 126 -17.96 -23.60 -18.81
C PHE A 126 -18.50 -24.95 -18.30
N LYS A 127 -19.75 -25.32 -18.60
CA LYS A 127 -20.34 -26.60 -18.17
C LYS A 127 -19.68 -27.79 -18.88
N PHE A 128 -19.28 -27.61 -20.14
CA PHE A 128 -18.51 -28.59 -20.91
C PHE A 128 -17.11 -28.80 -20.32
N TRP A 129 -16.35 -27.72 -20.07
CA TRP A 129 -15.00 -27.80 -19.48
C TRP A 129 -14.99 -28.35 -18.05
N PHE A 130 -15.96 -27.96 -17.22
CA PHE A 130 -16.09 -28.46 -15.85
C PHE A 130 -16.45 -29.96 -15.81
N SER A 131 -17.34 -30.41 -16.70
CA SER A 131 -17.72 -31.83 -16.78
C SER A 131 -16.56 -32.71 -17.26
N ILE A 132 -15.79 -32.27 -18.25
CA ILE A 132 -14.58 -32.98 -18.73
C ILE A 132 -13.53 -33.07 -17.61
N SER A 133 -13.24 -31.94 -16.96
CA SER A 133 -12.24 -31.88 -15.89
C SER A 133 -12.61 -32.79 -14.71
N ARG A 134 -13.90 -32.81 -14.31
CA ARG A 134 -14.40 -33.66 -13.24
C ARG A 134 -14.32 -35.15 -13.58
N THR A 135 -14.65 -35.53 -14.82
CA THR A 135 -14.65 -36.93 -15.26
C THR A 135 -13.24 -37.51 -15.35
N CYS A 136 -12.27 -36.71 -15.81
CA CYS A 136 -10.85 -37.07 -15.79
C CYS A 136 -10.28 -37.23 -14.37
N LEU A 137 -10.79 -36.48 -13.39
CA LEU A 137 -10.34 -36.54 -11.99
C LEU A 137 -10.96 -37.72 -11.20
N THR A 138 -12.16 -38.18 -11.59
CA THR A 138 -12.86 -39.27 -10.87
C THR A 138 -12.44 -40.68 -11.30
N ASP A 139 -11.67 -40.84 -12.37
CA ASP A 139 -11.11 -42.14 -12.86
C ASP A 139 -9.89 -42.64 -12.06
N HIS A 140 -9.71 -42.14 -10.83
CA HIS A 140 -8.55 -42.47 -9.98
C HIS A 140 -8.70 -43.73 -9.12
N ARG A 141 -9.76 -44.53 -9.32
CA ARG A 141 -10.13 -45.60 -8.38
C ARG A 141 -9.54 -47.00 -8.62
N ASP A 142 -8.66 -47.19 -9.60
CA ASP A 142 -7.92 -48.45 -9.78
C ASP A 142 -6.39 -48.27 -9.82
N LEU A 143 -5.87 -47.39 -8.95
CA LEU A 143 -4.43 -47.22 -8.75
C LEU A 143 -3.88 -48.11 -7.62
N SER A 144 -4.13 -49.42 -7.67
CA SER A 144 -3.64 -50.36 -6.65
C SER A 144 -2.48 -51.26 -7.10
N ARG A 145 -1.94 -51.07 -8.33
CA ARG A 145 -0.78 -51.87 -8.81
C ARG A 145 0.39 -51.09 -9.43
N ALA A 146 0.40 -49.76 -9.35
CA ALA A 146 1.50 -48.91 -9.84
C ALA A 146 2.21 -48.13 -8.72
N THR A 147 2.14 -48.62 -7.48
CA THR A 147 2.47 -47.85 -6.27
C THR A 147 3.96 -47.66 -6.01
N ALA A 148 4.87 -48.42 -6.64
CA ALA A 148 6.31 -48.23 -6.44
C ALA A 148 6.93 -47.26 -7.47
N VAL A 149 6.65 -47.45 -8.76
CA VAL A 149 7.26 -46.67 -9.84
C VAL A 149 6.62 -45.28 -9.97
N GLY A 150 5.30 -45.17 -9.74
CA GLY A 150 4.59 -43.89 -9.75
C GLY A 150 4.99 -42.98 -8.59
N TYR A 151 5.18 -43.53 -7.38
CA TYR A 151 5.72 -42.78 -6.26
C TYR A 151 7.18 -42.37 -6.48
N LEU A 152 8.01 -43.23 -7.09
CA LEU A 152 9.39 -42.90 -7.42
C LEU A 152 9.46 -41.79 -8.47
N PHE A 153 8.58 -41.79 -9.49
CA PHE A 153 8.50 -40.73 -10.49
C PHE A 153 7.92 -39.43 -9.91
N LEU A 154 6.96 -39.51 -8.98
CA LEU A 154 6.43 -38.34 -8.28
C LEU A 154 7.46 -37.76 -7.29
N LEU A 155 8.26 -38.60 -6.64
CA LEU A 155 9.41 -38.21 -5.80
C LEU A 155 10.54 -37.61 -6.65
N LEU A 156 10.80 -38.14 -7.85
CA LEU A 156 11.80 -37.60 -8.77
C LEU A 156 11.34 -36.31 -9.46
N LEU A 157 10.05 -36.16 -9.77
CA LEU A 157 9.46 -34.92 -10.28
C LEU A 157 9.39 -33.86 -9.19
N THR A 158 9.01 -34.21 -7.96
CA THR A 158 9.09 -33.26 -6.82
C THR A 158 10.55 -32.91 -6.49
N SER A 159 11.50 -33.85 -6.55
CA SER A 159 12.92 -33.53 -6.37
C SER A 159 13.52 -32.69 -7.49
N SER A 160 12.96 -32.74 -8.71
CA SER A 160 13.40 -31.93 -9.86
C SER A 160 12.78 -30.52 -9.88
N PHE A 161 11.71 -30.28 -9.10
CA PHE A 161 11.10 -28.95 -8.92
C PHE A 161 11.40 -28.31 -7.57
N ILE A 162 12.10 -29.01 -6.67
CA ILE A 162 12.64 -28.43 -5.45
C ILE A 162 14.01 -27.80 -5.76
N ASN A 163 14.00 -26.71 -6.53
CA ASN A 163 14.94 -25.64 -6.20
C ASN A 163 14.39 -25.03 -4.91
N VAL A 164 14.78 -25.56 -3.73
CA VAL A 164 14.71 -24.74 -2.52
C VAL A 164 15.74 -23.64 -2.75
N SER A 165 15.36 -22.54 -3.40
CA SER A 165 15.89 -21.27 -2.95
C SER A 165 15.55 -21.27 -1.47
N SER A 166 16.56 -21.40 -0.61
CA SER A 166 16.37 -21.37 0.83
C SER A 166 15.63 -20.09 1.15
N SER A 167 14.29 -20.18 1.29
CA SER A 167 13.48 -19.06 1.70
C SER A 167 14.03 -18.71 3.07
N CYS A 168 14.71 -17.57 3.12
CA CYS A 168 15.12 -17.00 4.38
C CYS A 168 13.87 -16.94 5.28
N SER A 169 14.05 -17.25 6.55
CA SER A 169 12.98 -17.16 7.54
C SER A 169 13.64 -16.87 8.89
N TRP A 170 12.83 -16.61 9.92
CA TRP A 170 13.31 -16.33 11.27
C TRP A 170 14.27 -15.14 11.36
N GLY A 171 13.96 -14.07 10.64
CA GLY A 171 14.73 -12.82 10.67
C GLY A 171 16.02 -12.85 9.86
N ALA A 172 16.21 -13.84 8.99
CA ALA A 172 17.38 -13.93 8.13
C ALA A 172 17.20 -13.20 6.78
N CYS A 173 15.97 -12.89 6.38
CA CYS A 173 15.71 -12.28 5.07
C CYS A 173 16.28 -10.86 4.99
N GLN A 174 16.99 -10.61 3.90
CA GLN A 174 17.51 -9.31 3.53
C GLN A 174 16.48 -8.54 2.71
N ILE A 175 16.76 -7.26 2.47
CA ILE A 175 15.92 -6.43 1.62
C ILE A 175 15.76 -7.06 0.23
N TYR A 176 14.55 -6.97 -0.34
CA TYR A 176 14.12 -7.60 -1.58
C TYR A 176 13.93 -9.12 -1.54
N ASP A 177 14.36 -9.82 -0.50
CA ASP A 177 14.06 -11.25 -0.37
C ASP A 177 12.57 -11.46 -0.16
N SER A 178 12.01 -12.52 -0.75
CA SER A 178 10.62 -12.89 -0.57
C SER A 178 10.34 -13.27 0.89
N CYS A 179 9.17 -12.90 1.38
CA CYS A 179 8.74 -13.18 2.75
C CYS A 179 7.25 -13.53 2.78
N THR A 180 6.81 -14.19 3.85
CA THR A 180 5.39 -14.50 4.06
C THR A 180 4.88 -13.91 5.37
N LYS A 181 5.76 -13.76 6.36
CA LYS A 181 5.45 -13.22 7.69
C LYS A 181 6.39 -12.07 8.00
N ALA A 182 5.94 -11.13 8.83
CA ALA A 182 6.77 -10.04 9.34
C ALA A 182 8.05 -10.54 10.04
N SER A 183 8.00 -11.73 10.67
CA SER A 183 9.14 -12.36 11.34
C SER A 183 10.19 -12.96 10.42
N ASP A 184 9.94 -13.04 9.11
CA ASP A 184 10.93 -13.57 8.16
C ASP A 184 12.05 -12.55 7.88
N CYS A 185 11.68 -11.26 7.88
CA CYS A 185 12.56 -10.14 7.60
C CYS A 185 13.49 -9.81 8.77
N GLY A 186 14.75 -9.49 8.45
CA GLY A 186 15.74 -9.12 9.45
C GLY A 186 15.44 -7.81 10.18
N PRO A 187 16.21 -7.49 11.24
CA PRO A 187 16.00 -6.28 12.02
C PRO A 187 16.02 -5.00 11.16
N GLY A 188 15.02 -4.14 11.32
CA GLY A 188 14.88 -2.91 10.52
C GLY A 188 14.24 -3.13 9.13
N LEU A 189 13.71 -4.33 8.89
CA LEU A 189 12.92 -4.68 7.73
C LEU A 189 11.51 -5.15 8.14
N TYR A 190 10.57 -5.10 7.20
CA TYR A 190 9.21 -5.57 7.35
C TYR A 190 8.72 -6.21 6.05
N CYS A 191 7.78 -7.15 6.15
CA CYS A 191 7.31 -7.94 5.02
C CYS A 191 6.08 -7.28 4.39
N GLU A 192 6.18 -6.82 3.14
CA GLU A 192 5.10 -6.10 2.47
C GLU A 192 5.15 -6.29 0.95
N ASN A 193 4.08 -5.94 0.23
CA ASN A 193 4.05 -5.96 -1.24
C ASN A 193 3.85 -4.55 -1.84
N CYS A 194 3.97 -4.46 -3.17
CA CYS A 194 3.68 -3.22 -3.91
C CYS A 194 2.97 -3.55 -5.23
N PRO A 195 1.66 -3.84 -5.20
CA PRO A 195 0.92 -4.39 -6.33
C PRO A 195 0.89 -3.47 -7.56
N ILE A 196 0.88 -2.15 -7.36
CA ILE A 196 0.87 -1.15 -8.44
C ILE A 196 2.11 -1.20 -9.34
N LEU A 197 3.21 -1.80 -8.85
CA LEU A 197 4.43 -2.07 -9.61
C LEU A 197 4.53 -3.51 -10.11
N GLY A 198 3.45 -4.30 -10.00
CA GLY A 198 3.46 -5.73 -10.33
C GLY A 198 4.16 -6.61 -9.28
N LYS A 199 4.59 -6.04 -8.15
CA LYS A 199 5.18 -6.79 -7.02
C LYS A 199 4.06 -7.31 -6.11
N ILE A 200 3.33 -8.31 -6.57
CA ILE A 200 2.12 -8.85 -5.91
C ILE A 200 2.49 -9.73 -4.70
N TYR A 201 3.61 -10.45 -4.79
CA TYR A 201 4.10 -11.27 -3.69
C TYR A 201 4.89 -10.44 -2.68
N PRO A 202 4.72 -10.66 -1.35
CA PRO A 202 5.44 -9.91 -0.34
C PRO A 202 6.95 -10.16 -0.35
N PHE A 203 7.71 -9.12 -0.01
CA PHE A 203 9.14 -9.13 0.11
C PHE A 203 9.59 -8.18 1.22
N CYS A 204 10.82 -8.35 1.70
CA CYS A 204 11.33 -7.53 2.78
C CYS A 204 11.67 -6.12 2.27
N ILE A 205 11.02 -5.13 2.86
CA ILE A 205 11.29 -3.71 2.67
C ILE A 205 11.85 -3.10 3.95
N ARG A 206 12.48 -1.95 3.84
CA ARG A 206 13.05 -1.26 4.99
C ARG A 206 11.97 -0.49 5.77
N ASN A 207 12.02 -0.56 7.11
CA ASN A 207 11.07 0.14 7.98
C ASN A 207 11.72 1.09 9.00
N LYS A 208 13.05 1.27 8.94
CA LYS A 208 13.79 2.03 9.94
C LYS A 208 14.87 2.93 9.32
N ALA A 209 14.87 4.20 9.73
CA ALA A 209 15.84 5.18 9.29
C ALA A 209 17.21 4.97 9.96
N THR A 210 18.27 5.31 9.21
CA THR A 210 19.58 5.56 9.83
C THR A 210 19.53 6.92 10.53
N ILE A 211 19.93 7.00 11.79
CA ILE A 211 20.01 8.29 12.49
C ILE A 211 21.35 8.94 12.12
N PRO A 212 21.39 10.02 11.34
CA PRO A 212 22.63 10.48 10.72
C PRO A 212 23.67 10.97 11.73
N THR A 213 23.21 11.53 12.85
CA THR A 213 24.05 12.01 13.95
C THR A 213 24.74 10.90 14.73
N SER A 214 24.32 9.65 14.58
CA SER A 214 25.03 8.49 15.13
C SER A 214 26.27 8.10 14.31
N ILE A 215 26.35 8.56 13.05
CA ILE A 215 27.47 8.29 12.15
C ILE A 215 28.36 9.54 12.06
N ILE A 216 27.83 10.64 11.54
CA ILE A 216 28.53 11.93 11.43
C ILE A 216 27.92 12.89 12.44
N ASN A 217 28.68 13.22 13.49
CA ASN A 217 28.27 14.14 14.53
C ASN A 217 28.98 15.49 14.42
N GLY A 218 28.52 16.46 15.22
CA GLY A 218 29.21 17.75 15.39
C GLY A 218 29.01 18.77 14.27
N LEU A 219 28.13 18.50 13.28
CA LEU A 219 27.78 19.49 12.27
C LEU A 219 26.57 20.34 12.72
N PRO A 220 26.41 21.56 12.15
CA PRO A 220 25.20 22.37 12.30
C PRO A 220 23.92 21.59 11.97
N PHE A 221 22.83 21.85 12.70
CA PHE A 221 21.55 21.15 12.51
C PHE A 221 21.02 21.21 11.06
N ASN A 222 21.19 22.35 10.39
CA ASN A 222 20.82 22.58 8.99
C ASN A 222 21.73 21.89 7.96
N ARG A 223 22.68 21.04 8.38
CA ARG A 223 23.44 20.16 7.47
C ARG A 223 22.80 18.80 7.27
N TYR A 224 21.96 18.39 8.22
CA TYR A 224 21.33 17.08 8.25
C TYR A 224 20.00 17.10 7.48
N SER A 225 19.67 15.94 6.91
CA SER A 225 18.37 15.63 6.33
C SER A 225 17.61 14.65 7.23
N TRP A 226 16.36 14.96 7.53
CA TRP A 226 15.50 14.26 8.49
C TRP A 226 14.22 13.78 7.80
N LEU A 227 13.74 12.60 8.19
CA LEU A 227 12.40 12.15 7.79
C LEU A 227 11.35 12.96 8.54
N LEU A 228 10.36 13.44 7.81
CA LEU A 228 9.17 14.10 8.32
C LEU A 228 7.92 13.37 7.83
N THR A 229 6.93 13.20 8.69
CA THR A 229 5.61 12.67 8.30
C THR A 229 4.58 13.79 8.21
N HIS A 230 3.87 13.85 7.10
CA HIS A 230 2.76 14.78 6.92
C HIS A 230 1.54 14.30 7.72
N ASN A 231 0.88 15.25 8.40
CA ASN A 231 -0.24 14.99 9.30
C ASN A 231 -0.04 13.74 10.17
N SER A 232 1.05 13.74 10.95
CA SER A 232 1.59 12.56 11.66
C SER A 232 0.57 11.85 12.56
N PHE A 233 -0.46 12.56 13.02
CA PHE A 233 -1.52 12.04 13.88
C PHE A 233 -2.66 11.37 13.11
N SER A 234 -2.76 11.60 11.80
CA SER A 234 -3.82 11.13 10.92
C SER A 234 -3.59 9.67 10.53
N MET A 235 -3.76 8.78 11.50
CA MET A 235 -3.48 7.35 11.36
C MET A 235 -4.74 6.55 11.00
N LEU A 236 -4.64 5.60 10.05
CA LEU A 236 -5.74 4.71 9.65
C LEU A 236 -6.44 4.02 10.84
N ALA A 237 -5.65 3.48 11.78
CA ALA A 237 -6.15 2.77 12.94
C ALA A 237 -6.55 3.69 14.12
N ALA A 238 -6.62 5.01 13.92
CA ALA A 238 -6.92 5.93 15.01
C ALA A 238 -8.35 5.69 15.56
N PRO A 239 -8.53 5.54 16.89
CA PRO A 239 -9.84 5.31 17.50
C PRO A 239 -10.84 6.40 17.15
N THR A 240 -12.09 6.06 16.81
CA THR A 240 -13.14 7.05 16.54
C THR A 240 -13.65 7.69 17.84
N LEU A 241 -14.18 8.90 17.72
CA LEU A 241 -14.85 9.55 18.86
C LEU A 241 -16.20 8.86 19.14
N PRO A 242 -16.60 8.71 20.41
CA PRO A 242 -17.87 8.06 20.74
C PRO A 242 -19.05 8.67 19.97
N GLY A 243 -19.80 7.81 19.27
CA GLY A 243 -20.99 8.20 18.52
C GLY A 243 -20.73 8.96 17.21
N VAL A 244 -19.48 9.07 16.73
CA VAL A 244 -19.15 9.82 15.51
C VAL A 244 -18.26 9.01 14.58
N GLN A 245 -18.75 8.77 13.36
CA GLN A 245 -17.94 8.23 12.28
C GLN A 245 -16.93 9.29 11.81
N ARG A 246 -15.64 8.96 11.80
CA ARG A 246 -14.63 9.83 11.22
C ARG A 246 -14.73 9.80 9.69
N VAL A 247 -14.79 10.98 9.08
CA VAL A 247 -14.85 11.20 7.63
C VAL A 247 -13.76 12.19 7.28
N THR A 248 -12.58 11.65 6.97
CA THR A 248 -11.41 12.42 6.58
C THR A 248 -10.42 11.50 5.86
N ILE A 249 -9.33 12.07 5.36
CA ILE A 249 -8.22 11.32 4.75
C ILE A 249 -7.17 10.99 5.81
N TYR A 250 -6.53 9.84 5.64
CA TYR A 250 -5.49 9.34 6.52
C TYR A 250 -4.14 9.45 5.82
N ASN A 251 -3.12 9.80 6.58
CA ASN A 251 -1.79 10.08 6.06
C ASN A 251 -0.77 9.04 6.52
N GLN A 252 -1.04 8.33 7.61
CA GLN A 252 -0.12 7.38 8.21
C GLN A 252 -0.83 6.10 8.64
N GLU A 253 -0.05 5.07 8.91
CA GLU A 253 -0.52 3.76 9.41
C GLU A 253 -0.02 3.47 10.82
N ASP A 254 0.98 4.24 11.23
CA ASP A 254 1.72 4.08 12.47
C ASP A 254 1.37 5.19 13.45
N SER A 255 1.39 4.84 14.73
CA SER A 255 1.29 5.83 15.80
C SER A 255 2.47 6.81 15.76
N VAL A 256 2.31 8.01 16.32
CA VAL A 256 3.41 8.98 16.42
C VAL A 256 4.58 8.39 17.21
N THR A 257 4.31 7.62 18.26
CA THR A 257 5.35 6.86 18.97
C THR A 257 6.15 5.94 18.02
N ASN A 258 5.49 5.14 17.18
CA ASN A 258 6.16 4.25 16.25
C ASN A 258 6.93 5.01 15.16
N GLN A 259 6.35 6.08 14.62
CA GLN A 259 7.05 6.97 13.68
C GLN A 259 8.39 7.44 14.26
N LEU A 260 8.40 7.92 15.51
CA LEU A 260 9.62 8.37 16.20
C LEU A 260 10.62 7.21 16.44
N VAL A 261 10.13 6.03 16.83
CA VAL A 261 10.94 4.81 17.02
C VAL A 261 11.59 4.35 15.72
N ASN A 262 10.88 4.47 14.60
CA ASN A 262 11.32 4.10 13.26
C ASN A 262 12.23 5.16 12.62
N GLY A 263 12.45 6.27 13.31
CA GLY A 263 13.47 7.26 12.95
C GLY A 263 12.93 8.54 12.32
N VAL A 264 11.61 8.75 12.31
CA VAL A 264 11.02 10.05 12.01
C VAL A 264 11.49 11.08 13.03
N ARG A 265 11.91 12.26 12.56
CA ARG A 265 12.42 13.35 13.41
C ARG A 265 11.70 14.68 13.16
N GLY A 266 10.86 14.76 12.14
CA GLY A 266 9.91 15.85 11.91
C GLY A 266 8.46 15.35 12.00
N LEU A 267 7.56 16.12 12.60
CA LEU A 267 6.13 15.83 12.66
C LEU A 267 5.35 17.07 12.19
N MET A 268 4.47 16.91 11.20
CA MET A 268 3.49 17.94 10.82
C MET A 268 2.20 17.70 11.58
N LEU A 269 1.71 18.75 12.23
CA LEU A 269 0.54 18.70 13.12
C LEU A 269 -0.41 19.86 12.81
N ASP A 270 -1.61 19.55 12.36
CA ASP A 270 -2.69 20.52 12.20
C ASP A 270 -3.41 20.70 13.54
N MET A 271 -3.27 21.88 14.15
CA MET A 271 -3.79 22.18 15.49
C MET A 271 -4.90 23.23 15.44
N TYR A 272 -6.02 22.93 16.12
CA TYR A 272 -7.22 23.77 16.15
C TYR A 272 -7.73 23.95 17.58
N ASP A 273 -8.35 25.09 17.86
CA ASP A 273 -9.25 25.21 19.01
C ASP A 273 -10.52 24.39 18.76
N PHE A 274 -10.81 23.42 19.62
CA PHE A 274 -11.98 22.58 19.49
C PHE A 274 -12.42 22.02 20.85
N LYS A 275 -13.73 22.05 21.14
CA LYS A 275 -14.31 21.55 22.41
C LYS A 275 -13.60 22.07 23.67
N GLY A 276 -13.16 23.34 23.65
CA GLY A 276 -12.51 23.99 24.79
C GLY A 276 -11.05 23.58 25.03
N ASP A 277 -10.43 22.85 24.13
CA ASP A 277 -9.02 22.44 24.18
C ASP A 277 -8.37 22.57 22.78
N ILE A 278 -7.08 22.26 22.65
CA ILE A 278 -6.37 22.20 21.38
C ILE A 278 -6.39 20.78 20.86
N TRP A 279 -6.92 20.59 19.65
CA TRP A 279 -7.11 19.30 19.02
C TRP A 279 -6.33 19.17 17.72
N LEU A 280 -6.00 17.92 17.41
CA LEU A 280 -5.49 17.52 16.10
C LEU A 280 -6.66 17.11 15.21
N CYS A 281 -6.80 17.78 14.08
CA CYS A 281 -7.91 17.56 13.16
C CYS A 281 -7.40 17.60 11.72
N HIS A 282 -7.85 16.65 10.90
CA HIS A 282 -7.58 16.70 9.47
C HIS A 282 -8.77 17.39 8.79
N SER A 283 -8.74 18.72 8.75
CA SER A 283 -9.91 19.57 8.46
C SER A 283 -9.57 20.71 7.49
N SER A 284 -10.59 21.44 7.05
CA SER A 284 -10.43 22.57 6.11
C SER A 284 -11.13 23.83 6.63
N GLY A 285 -10.83 24.98 6.01
CA GLY A 285 -11.45 26.27 6.37
C GLY A 285 -11.03 26.84 7.72
N GLY A 286 -9.98 26.32 8.35
CA GLY A 286 -9.49 26.79 9.65
C GLY A 286 -10.39 26.43 10.83
N LEU A 287 -11.30 25.46 10.66
CA LEU A 287 -12.20 24.96 11.69
C LEU A 287 -12.02 23.45 11.86
N CYS A 288 -12.14 22.97 13.09
CA CYS A 288 -12.21 21.55 13.38
C CYS A 288 -13.66 21.09 13.59
N PHE A 289 -14.02 19.95 13.01
CA PHE A 289 -15.34 19.34 13.15
C PHE A 289 -15.22 17.99 13.84
N THR A 290 -16.31 17.54 14.48
CA THR A 290 -16.28 16.26 15.21
C THR A 290 -15.96 15.06 14.30
N HIS A 291 -16.34 15.11 13.02
CA HIS A 291 -16.06 14.05 12.04
C HIS A 291 -14.66 14.15 11.41
N THR A 292 -13.93 15.25 11.62
CA THR A 292 -12.52 15.43 11.17
C THR A 292 -11.51 15.38 12.31
N ALA A 293 -12.00 15.39 13.57
CA ALA A 293 -11.18 15.35 14.76
C ALA A 293 -10.56 13.97 15.02
N PHE A 294 -9.31 13.96 15.48
CA PHE A 294 -8.60 12.76 15.92
C PHE A 294 -8.55 12.67 17.44
N GLN A 295 -7.80 13.58 18.07
CA GLN A 295 -7.59 13.58 19.51
C GLN A 295 -7.10 14.94 20.01
N PRO A 296 -7.16 15.21 21.32
CA PRO A 296 -6.46 16.35 21.91
C PRO A 296 -4.96 16.31 21.57
N ALA A 297 -4.40 17.46 21.18
CA ALA A 297 -2.98 17.57 20.81
C ALA A 297 -2.05 17.20 21.97
N SER A 298 -2.52 17.34 23.20
CA SER A 298 -1.79 16.97 24.41
C SER A 298 -1.41 15.48 24.47
N ASN A 299 -2.16 14.59 23.83
CA ASN A 299 -1.84 13.16 23.76
C ASN A 299 -0.59 12.92 22.91
N THR A 300 -0.59 13.43 21.67
CA THR A 300 0.56 13.31 20.77
C THR A 300 1.81 14.01 21.33
N LEU A 301 1.65 15.17 21.96
CA LEU A 301 2.80 15.84 22.57
C LEU A 301 3.34 15.10 23.82
N ARG A 302 2.51 14.34 24.54
CA ARG A 302 2.99 13.42 25.58
C ARG A 302 3.75 12.23 25.00
N GLU A 303 3.39 11.73 23.82
CA GLU A 303 4.20 10.73 23.10
C GLU A 303 5.58 11.29 22.76
N VAL A 304 5.65 12.52 22.26
CA VAL A 304 6.91 13.23 21.97
C VAL A 304 7.74 13.44 23.24
N GLU A 305 7.13 13.87 24.34
CA GLU A 305 7.83 14.04 25.63
C GLU A 305 8.40 12.71 26.12
N GLY A 306 7.60 11.64 26.10
CA GLY A 306 8.02 10.31 26.50
C GLY A 306 9.18 9.79 25.64
N PHE A 307 9.14 10.05 24.33
CA PHE A 307 10.24 9.71 23.43
C PHE A 307 11.51 10.49 23.77
N LEU A 308 11.46 11.82 23.89
CA LEU A 308 12.61 12.65 24.22
C LEU A 308 13.18 12.35 25.61
N SER A 309 12.33 11.99 26.57
CA SER A 309 12.73 11.59 27.92
C SER A 309 13.53 10.28 27.90
N ARG A 310 13.08 9.28 27.14
CA ARG A 310 13.78 7.98 26.99
C ARG A 310 15.02 8.05 26.09
N ASN A 311 15.12 9.06 25.23
CA ASN A 311 16.17 9.15 24.22
C ASN A 311 16.91 10.50 24.31
N PRO A 312 17.89 10.66 25.22
CA PRO A 312 18.54 11.95 25.51
C PRO A 312 19.37 12.51 24.35
N THR A 313 19.75 11.67 23.39
CA THR A 313 20.56 12.03 22.22
C THR A 313 19.73 12.37 20.98
N GLN A 314 18.40 12.37 21.09
CA GLN A 314 17.49 12.58 19.96
C GLN A 314 16.87 13.97 19.99
N ILE A 315 16.60 14.49 18.79
CA ILE A 315 15.94 15.78 18.53
C ILE A 315 14.64 15.51 17.78
N VAL A 316 13.59 16.29 18.05
CA VAL A 316 12.33 16.27 17.31
C VAL A 316 12.02 17.68 16.81
N THR A 317 11.47 17.80 15.60
CA THR A 317 10.97 19.05 15.04
C THR A 317 9.46 18.95 14.83
N LEU A 318 8.72 19.92 15.35
CA LEU A 318 7.29 20.05 15.19
C LEU A 318 7.01 21.20 14.22
N ILE A 319 6.21 20.91 13.20
CA ILE A 319 5.75 21.88 12.21
C ILE A 319 4.24 21.95 12.33
N ILE A 320 3.74 23.08 12.82
CA ILE A 320 2.34 23.24 13.21
C ILE A 320 1.62 24.07 12.16
N GLN A 321 0.63 23.46 11.49
CA GLN A 321 -0.38 24.22 10.77
C GLN A 321 -1.37 24.76 11.80
N ASP A 322 -1.21 26.04 12.12
CA ASP A 322 -1.69 26.62 13.37
C ASP A 322 -2.98 27.42 13.18
N TYR A 323 -4.08 26.86 13.70
CA TYR A 323 -5.38 27.50 13.81
C TYR A 323 -5.77 27.80 15.26
N VAL A 324 -4.83 27.74 16.20
CA VAL A 324 -5.06 27.98 17.63
C VAL A 324 -5.13 29.48 17.91
N ARG A 325 -6.31 29.95 18.30
CA ARG A 325 -6.60 31.33 18.69
C ARG A 325 -6.65 31.53 20.20
N ALA A 326 -6.79 30.46 20.98
CA ALA A 326 -6.75 30.52 22.45
C ALA A 326 -5.49 31.29 22.94
N PRO A 327 -5.64 32.28 23.85
CA PRO A 327 -4.52 33.09 24.33
C PRO A 327 -3.44 32.23 25.01
N LYS A 328 -2.20 32.34 24.50
CA LYS A 328 -1.05 31.51 24.89
C LYS A 328 -1.31 30.00 24.77
N GLY A 329 -2.16 29.59 23.84
CA GLY A 329 -2.64 28.22 23.71
C GLY A 329 -1.49 27.21 23.55
N LEU A 330 -0.57 27.46 22.62
CA LEU A 330 0.54 26.55 22.37
C LEU A 330 1.55 26.53 23.54
N THR A 331 1.86 27.69 24.11
CA THR A 331 2.75 27.82 25.28
C THR A 331 2.21 27.02 26.46
N LYS A 332 0.92 27.15 26.76
CA LYS A 332 0.23 26.38 27.83
C LYS A 332 0.24 24.89 27.53
N LEU A 333 0.01 24.52 26.27
CA LEU A 333 0.04 23.13 25.82
C LEU A 333 1.43 22.50 26.00
N PHE A 334 2.51 23.18 25.60
CA PHE A 334 3.89 22.72 25.82
C PHE A 334 4.27 22.63 27.30
N ALA A 335 3.81 23.57 28.12
CA ALA A 335 4.03 23.53 29.56
C ALA A 335 3.33 22.33 30.21
N THR A 336 2.05 22.12 29.89
CA THR A 336 1.22 21.03 30.43
C THR A 336 1.71 19.66 29.99
N THR A 337 2.30 19.57 28.80
CA THR A 337 2.89 18.34 28.26
C THR A 337 4.36 18.17 28.64
N ARG A 338 4.93 19.09 29.45
CA ARG A 338 6.32 19.07 29.94
C ARG A 338 7.38 19.12 28.84
N LEU A 339 7.05 19.67 27.67
CA LEU A 339 7.99 19.85 26.56
C LEU A 339 8.82 21.13 26.67
N THR A 340 8.42 22.11 27.49
CA THR A 340 9.13 23.40 27.64
C THR A 340 10.63 23.25 27.90
N LYS A 341 11.02 22.26 28.73
CA LYS A 341 12.44 21.95 29.04
C LYS A 341 13.28 21.51 27.84
N TYR A 342 12.65 21.13 26.74
CA TYR A 342 13.32 20.69 25.52
C TYR A 342 13.30 21.73 24.40
N LEU A 343 12.53 22.82 24.55
CA LEU A 343 12.33 23.77 23.45
C LEU A 343 13.65 24.43 23.04
N PHE A 344 13.92 24.45 21.75
CA PHE A 344 15.00 25.24 21.19
C PHE A 344 14.58 26.72 21.17
N PRO A 345 15.33 27.63 21.81
CA PRO A 345 14.90 29.01 22.00
C PRO A 345 14.95 29.81 20.70
N LEU A 346 13.91 30.60 20.45
CA LEU A 346 13.79 31.48 19.28
C LEU A 346 14.99 32.42 19.13
N SER A 347 15.53 32.94 20.23
CA SER A 347 16.68 33.86 20.24
C SER A 347 17.98 33.24 19.70
N LYS A 348 18.08 31.91 19.65
CA LYS A 348 19.23 31.19 19.09
C LYS A 348 18.97 30.65 17.69
N MET A 349 17.79 30.87 17.11
CA MET A 349 17.50 30.44 15.75
C MET A 349 18.20 31.40 14.76
N PRO A 350 19.04 30.88 13.86
CA PRO A 350 19.73 31.72 12.89
C PRO A 350 18.75 32.45 12.00
N LYS A 351 19.02 33.73 11.79
CA LYS A 351 18.36 34.55 10.78
C LYS A 351 19.30 34.69 9.58
N ASN A 352 18.75 34.94 8.40
CA ASN A 352 19.51 35.22 7.17
C ASN A 352 20.34 34.04 6.62
N GLY A 353 19.88 32.80 6.84
CA GLY A 353 20.46 31.62 6.20
C GLY A 353 21.77 31.11 6.81
N GLY A 354 22.17 31.64 7.97
CA GLY A 354 23.34 31.16 8.71
C GLY A 354 23.16 29.74 9.25
N ASP A 355 24.30 29.15 9.67
CA ASP A 355 24.34 27.84 10.29
C ASP A 355 23.67 27.84 11.67
N TRP A 356 22.95 26.76 11.95
CA TRP A 356 22.38 26.48 13.27
C TRP A 356 23.48 26.03 14.23
N PRO A 357 23.25 26.08 15.55
CA PRO A 357 24.12 25.37 16.48
C PRO A 357 24.31 23.92 16.05
N THR A 358 25.47 23.38 16.37
CA THR A 358 25.75 21.97 16.11
C THR A 358 24.76 21.11 16.90
N VAL A 359 24.42 19.94 16.35
CA VAL A 359 23.55 19.00 17.08
C VAL A 359 24.13 18.67 18.46
N LYS A 360 25.47 18.61 18.59
CA LYS A 360 26.13 18.39 19.88
C LYS A 360 25.82 19.48 20.90
N GLU A 361 25.92 20.75 20.50
CA GLU A 361 25.60 21.89 21.37
C GLU A 361 24.11 21.92 21.75
N MET A 362 23.22 21.58 20.81
CA MET A 362 21.79 21.45 21.06
C MET A 362 21.49 20.40 22.12
N LEU A 363 22.10 19.21 22.00
CA LEU A 363 21.93 18.12 22.97
C LEU A 363 22.50 18.48 24.35
N GLN A 364 23.68 19.11 24.40
CA GLN A 364 24.32 19.55 25.65
C GLN A 364 23.47 20.58 26.40
N ALA A 365 22.80 21.48 25.69
CA ALA A 365 21.87 22.45 26.26
C ALA A 365 20.45 21.89 26.51
N ASN A 366 20.22 20.59 26.23
CA ASN A 366 18.90 19.95 26.25
C ASN A 366 17.86 20.64 25.33
N HIS A 367 18.29 21.38 24.31
CA HIS A 367 17.43 21.99 23.30
C HIS A 367 17.13 20.98 22.18
N ARG A 368 16.14 20.12 22.41
CA ARG A 368 15.87 18.92 21.61
C ARG A 368 14.50 18.91 20.92
N CYS A 369 13.71 19.97 21.08
CA CYS A 369 12.41 20.14 20.43
C CYS A 369 12.39 21.49 19.70
N LEU A 370 12.43 21.46 18.37
CA LEU A 370 12.24 22.67 17.56
C LEU A 370 10.76 22.78 17.20
N VAL A 371 10.19 23.98 17.27
CA VAL A 371 8.78 24.21 16.98
C VAL A 371 8.63 25.37 16.03
N PHE A 372 7.89 25.15 14.95
CA PHE A 372 7.54 26.15 13.96
C PHE A 372 6.03 26.21 13.80
N SER A 373 5.48 27.41 13.74
CA SER A 373 4.06 27.67 13.51
C SER A 373 3.85 28.35 12.16
N SER A 374 2.79 27.98 11.47
CA SER A 374 2.33 28.66 10.26
C SER A 374 1.66 30.02 10.55
N ALA A 375 1.42 30.37 11.82
CA ALA A 375 0.78 31.62 12.22
C ALA A 375 1.82 32.67 12.64
N GLN A 376 1.96 33.74 11.85
CA GLN A 376 2.99 34.78 12.04
C GLN A 376 2.99 35.44 13.42
N TRP A 377 1.81 35.70 13.97
CA TRP A 377 1.66 36.39 15.25
C TRP A 377 2.15 35.58 16.46
N LYS A 378 2.30 34.25 16.33
CA LYS A 378 2.80 33.38 17.40
C LYS A 378 4.26 33.65 17.76
N GLU A 379 5.05 34.21 16.84
CA GLU A 379 6.44 34.54 17.12
C GLU A 379 6.53 35.68 18.14
N ALA A 380 5.76 36.74 17.93
CA ALA A 380 5.72 37.89 18.85
C ALA A 380 4.94 37.57 20.15
N ASP A 381 3.84 36.82 20.04
CA ASP A 381 2.99 36.54 21.19
C ASP A 381 3.55 35.41 22.07
N GLU A 382 3.94 34.29 21.48
CA GLU A 382 4.28 33.06 22.22
C GLU A 382 5.77 32.69 22.14
N GLY A 383 6.57 33.43 21.37
CA GLY A 383 7.98 33.09 21.14
C GLY A 383 8.17 31.83 20.28
N ILE A 384 7.16 31.42 19.52
CA ILE A 384 7.19 30.25 18.63
C ILE A 384 7.54 30.72 17.22
N ALA A 385 8.59 30.15 16.63
CA ALA A 385 9.10 30.57 15.35
C ALA A 385 8.04 30.53 14.24
N TYR A 386 7.95 31.61 13.48
CA TYR A 386 7.14 31.65 12.27
C TYR A 386 7.85 30.89 11.14
N GLN A 387 7.29 29.77 10.71
CA GLN A 387 7.89 28.81 9.77
C GLN A 387 8.54 29.47 8.55
N TRP A 388 7.82 30.39 7.90
CA TRP A 388 8.23 31.02 6.64
C TRP A 388 9.44 31.95 6.76
N ASN A 389 9.87 32.29 7.98
CA ASN A 389 11.14 32.99 8.22
C ASN A 389 12.36 32.06 8.14
N TYR A 390 12.17 30.76 8.36
CA TYR A 390 13.26 29.79 8.55
C TYR A 390 13.33 28.72 7.47
N PHE A 391 12.21 28.43 6.81
CA PHE A 391 12.08 27.40 5.79
C PHE A 391 11.96 27.98 4.38
N LEU A 392 12.63 27.32 3.45
CA LEU A 392 12.17 27.19 2.07
C LEU A 392 11.25 25.98 2.00
N GLU A 393 10.24 26.01 1.13
CA GLU A 393 9.29 24.90 0.99
C GLU A 393 8.74 24.81 -0.44
N ASN A 394 8.71 23.61 -1.00
CA ASN A 394 8.03 23.38 -2.28
C ASN A 394 6.54 23.11 -2.10
N GLU A 395 5.77 23.29 -3.17
CA GLU A 395 4.35 23.00 -3.21
C GLU A 395 4.02 21.61 -2.64
N ALA A 396 2.88 21.52 -1.95
CA ALA A 396 2.35 20.27 -1.42
C ALA A 396 1.28 19.68 -2.36
N GLY A 397 0.81 18.47 -2.05
CA GLY A 397 -0.22 17.80 -2.83
C GLY A 397 0.22 17.49 -4.26
N ASP A 398 -0.74 17.43 -5.19
CA ASP A 398 -0.48 16.99 -6.56
C ASP A 398 0.52 17.89 -7.30
N SER A 399 0.61 19.16 -6.91
CA SER A 399 1.62 20.12 -7.41
C SER A 399 3.03 19.81 -6.93
N GLY A 400 3.17 19.22 -5.74
CA GLY A 400 4.44 18.84 -5.12
C GLY A 400 5.06 17.56 -5.67
N VAL A 401 4.25 16.68 -6.26
CA VAL A 401 4.70 15.38 -6.79
C VAL A 401 4.89 15.37 -8.31
N GLN A 402 4.72 16.51 -9.00
CA GLN A 402 4.86 16.60 -10.45
C GLN A 402 6.28 16.27 -10.93
N PRO A 403 6.49 15.20 -11.72
CA PRO A 403 7.83 14.79 -12.15
C PRO A 403 8.63 15.93 -12.78
N GLY A 404 9.86 16.12 -12.29
CA GLY A 404 10.81 17.11 -12.82
C GLY A 404 10.48 18.57 -12.50
N LYS A 405 9.46 18.84 -11.68
CA LYS A 405 9.10 20.21 -11.24
C LYS A 405 9.13 20.32 -9.72
N CYS A 406 9.75 21.38 -9.21
CA CYS A 406 9.79 21.69 -7.78
C CYS A 406 9.61 23.20 -7.60
N HIS A 407 8.35 23.64 -7.53
CA HIS A 407 8.00 25.05 -7.34
C HIS A 407 7.89 25.36 -5.85
N ASN A 408 8.29 26.56 -5.43
CA ASN A 408 8.06 27.01 -4.07
C ASN A 408 6.57 27.22 -3.79
N ARG A 409 6.16 27.02 -2.53
CA ARG A 409 4.87 27.51 -2.04
C ARG A 409 4.77 29.01 -2.13
N LYS A 410 3.54 29.52 -2.23
CA LYS A 410 3.25 30.96 -2.24
C LYS A 410 3.77 31.69 -1.00
N GLU A 411 3.66 31.08 0.17
CA GLU A 411 4.12 31.65 1.44
C GLU A 411 5.64 31.57 1.61
N SER A 412 6.28 30.62 0.90
CA SER A 412 7.73 30.44 0.92
C SER A 412 8.42 31.50 0.06
N GLN A 413 9.63 31.87 0.49
CA GLN A 413 10.59 32.51 -0.40
C GLN A 413 10.93 31.57 -1.58
N PRO A 414 11.45 32.10 -2.70
CA PRO A 414 11.94 31.27 -3.80
C PRO A 414 12.95 30.23 -3.29
N LEU A 415 12.93 29.00 -3.82
CA LEU A 415 13.82 27.93 -3.36
C LEU A 415 15.31 28.26 -3.53
N SER A 416 15.65 29.19 -4.43
CA SER A 416 17.01 29.68 -4.61
C SER A 416 17.47 30.69 -3.55
N SER A 417 16.55 31.17 -2.69
CA SER A 417 16.83 32.18 -1.67
C SER A 417 17.85 31.67 -0.64
N LYS A 418 18.78 32.54 -0.27
CA LYS A 418 19.78 32.29 0.78
C LYS A 418 19.36 32.85 2.14
N LYS A 419 18.17 33.44 2.27
CA LYS A 419 17.69 34.03 3.53
C LYS A 419 17.23 33.01 4.57
N ALA A 420 16.85 31.81 4.12
CA ALA A 420 16.42 30.71 4.98
C ALA A 420 17.44 29.56 4.92
N SER A 421 17.83 29.03 6.08
CA SER A 421 18.82 27.95 6.18
C SER A 421 18.21 26.56 6.18
N LEU A 422 16.91 26.41 6.45
CA LEU A 422 16.20 25.13 6.32
C LEU A 422 15.48 25.02 4.98
N PHE A 423 15.31 23.78 4.51
CA PHE A 423 14.48 23.45 3.34
C PHE A 423 13.63 22.23 3.67
N LEU A 424 12.31 22.39 3.59
CA LEU A 424 11.32 21.33 3.73
C LEU A 424 10.84 20.93 2.33
N MET A 425 11.06 19.68 1.97
CA MET A 425 10.55 19.11 0.74
C MET A 425 9.26 18.33 1.00
N ASN A 426 8.13 18.83 0.49
CA ASN A 426 6.85 18.12 0.44
C ASN A 426 6.87 17.12 -0.73
N TYR A 427 6.56 15.86 -0.44
CA TYR A 427 6.38 14.82 -1.45
C TYR A 427 5.25 13.86 -1.03
N PHE A 428 4.03 14.31 -1.26
CA PHE A 428 2.80 13.56 -1.01
C PHE A 428 1.67 14.14 -1.88
N ALA A 429 0.76 13.29 -2.35
CA ALA A 429 -0.39 13.70 -3.15
C ALA A 429 -1.48 14.38 -2.31
N THR A 430 -2.42 15.07 -2.95
CA THR A 430 -3.52 15.75 -2.23
C THR A 430 -4.44 14.75 -1.53
N LEU A 431 -4.69 13.62 -2.20
CA LEU A 431 -5.46 12.50 -1.69
C LEU A 431 -4.53 11.30 -1.63
N PRO A 432 -3.93 11.02 -0.46
CA PRO A 432 -2.96 9.95 -0.37
C PRO A 432 -3.68 8.59 -0.44
N ALA A 433 -3.07 7.67 -1.17
CA ALA A 433 -3.58 6.32 -1.39
C ALA A 433 -2.52 5.30 -0.98
N GLU A 434 -2.78 4.57 0.11
CA GLU A 434 -1.86 3.61 0.74
C GLU A 434 -1.22 2.64 -0.28
N ASP A 435 -2.02 2.14 -1.22
CA ASP A 435 -1.60 1.17 -2.24
C ASP A 435 -0.79 1.79 -3.41
N VAL A 436 -0.83 3.11 -3.55
CA VAL A 436 -0.07 3.85 -4.57
C VAL A 436 1.26 4.35 -4.02
N VAL A 437 1.31 4.72 -2.73
CA VAL A 437 2.48 5.36 -2.12
C VAL A 437 3.75 4.50 -2.20
N CYS A 438 3.62 3.16 -2.19
CA CYS A 438 4.78 2.29 -2.37
C CYS A 438 5.55 2.56 -3.68
N LYS A 439 4.84 2.95 -4.76
CA LYS A 439 5.43 3.38 -6.03
C LYS A 439 5.98 4.80 -5.97
N GLU A 440 5.31 5.71 -5.27
CA GLU A 440 5.77 7.09 -5.11
C GLU A 440 7.12 7.12 -4.39
N HIS A 441 7.26 6.32 -3.32
CA HIS A 441 8.49 6.13 -2.55
C HIS A 441 9.52 5.20 -3.19
N SER A 442 9.39 4.92 -4.49
CA SER A 442 10.41 4.22 -5.27
C SER A 442 11.31 5.24 -5.99
N LYS A 443 11.74 4.92 -7.22
CA LYS A 443 12.46 5.84 -8.10
C LYS A 443 11.87 7.27 -8.23
N PRO A 444 10.54 7.49 -8.30
CA PRO A 444 9.98 8.84 -8.45
C PRO A 444 10.40 9.80 -7.33
N LEU A 445 10.42 9.35 -6.08
CA LEU A 445 10.89 10.15 -4.95
C LEU A 445 12.37 10.52 -5.09
N THR A 446 13.24 9.56 -5.39
CA THR A 446 14.68 9.81 -5.62
C THR A 446 14.89 10.87 -6.71
N ASP A 447 14.15 10.77 -7.81
CA ASP A 447 14.21 11.73 -8.93
C ASP A 447 13.71 13.12 -8.49
N MET A 448 12.69 13.19 -7.63
CA MET A 448 12.17 14.45 -7.10
C MET A 448 13.14 15.10 -6.12
N VAL A 449 13.79 14.34 -5.24
CA VAL A 449 14.84 14.87 -4.34
C VAL A 449 15.94 15.55 -5.17
N GLN A 450 16.36 14.92 -6.27
CA GLN A 450 17.35 15.48 -7.18
C GLN A 450 16.85 16.72 -7.94
N THR A 451 15.56 16.76 -8.28
CA THR A 451 14.89 17.90 -8.92
C THR A 451 14.85 19.10 -7.97
N CYS A 452 14.34 18.91 -6.75
CA CYS A 452 14.26 19.96 -5.74
C CYS A 452 15.64 20.45 -5.29
N TYR A 453 16.63 19.56 -5.17
CA TYR A 453 18.01 19.95 -4.90
C TYR A 453 18.56 20.95 -5.92
N ARG A 454 18.29 20.71 -7.22
CA ARG A 454 18.71 21.61 -8.30
C ARG A 454 17.93 22.93 -8.27
N ALA A 455 16.60 22.86 -8.11
CA ALA A 455 15.73 24.03 -8.01
C ALA A 455 16.11 24.94 -6.82
N ALA A 456 16.59 24.36 -5.72
CA ALA A 456 17.04 25.09 -4.54
C ALA A 456 18.50 25.60 -4.63
N GLY A 457 19.10 25.60 -5.82
CA GLY A 457 20.47 26.08 -6.04
C GLY A 457 21.50 25.24 -5.29
N ASN A 458 21.40 23.91 -5.45
CA ASN A 458 22.27 22.90 -4.84
C ASN A 458 22.16 22.82 -3.31
N LYS A 459 20.99 23.15 -2.76
CA LYS A 459 20.68 22.97 -1.35
C LYS A 459 19.87 21.70 -1.17
N MET A 460 20.40 20.77 -0.39
CA MET A 460 19.67 19.53 -0.06
C MET A 460 18.52 19.85 0.89
N PRO A 461 17.34 19.23 0.72
CA PRO A 461 16.28 19.31 1.71
C PRO A 461 16.77 18.85 3.09
N ASN A 462 16.45 19.63 4.12
CA ASN A 462 16.68 19.27 5.51
C ASN A 462 15.57 18.38 6.06
N PHE A 463 14.36 18.49 5.49
CA PHE A 463 13.23 17.64 5.84
C PHE A 463 12.63 17.09 4.56
N LEU A 464 12.41 15.77 4.55
CA LEU A 464 11.66 15.10 3.51
C LEU A 464 10.31 14.69 4.11
N ALA A 465 9.24 15.37 3.70
CA ALA A 465 7.89 15.20 4.20
C ALA A 465 7.09 14.27 3.29
N VAL A 466 6.54 13.19 3.87
CA VAL A 466 5.83 12.14 3.13
C VAL A 466 4.59 11.63 3.89
N ASP A 467 3.66 11.05 3.14
CA ASP A 467 2.56 10.22 3.67
C ASP A 467 2.95 8.74 3.63
N PHE A 468 2.41 7.89 4.51
CA PHE A 468 2.63 6.44 4.52
C PHE A 468 4.11 6.04 4.46
N TYR A 469 4.95 6.66 5.30
CA TYR A 469 6.43 6.59 5.23
C TYR A 469 7.05 5.18 5.22
N LEU A 470 6.32 4.15 5.66
CA LEU A 470 6.77 2.76 5.62
C LEU A 470 6.61 2.10 4.25
N ARG A 471 5.67 2.55 3.43
CA ARG A 471 5.34 1.94 2.14
C ARG A 471 6.43 2.26 1.13
N SER A 472 6.98 1.24 0.49
CA SER A 472 7.98 1.38 -0.56
C SER A 472 8.12 0.10 -1.38
N ASP A 473 9.00 0.12 -2.37
CA ASP A 473 9.33 -1.05 -3.18
C ASP A 473 10.68 -1.69 -2.81
N GLY A 474 11.24 -1.33 -1.63
CA GLY A 474 12.58 -1.71 -1.19
C GLY A 474 13.10 -0.86 -0.03
N ALA A 475 14.13 -0.05 -0.32
CA ALA A 475 14.74 0.84 0.68
C ALA A 475 13.89 2.08 0.99
N GLY A 476 13.09 2.53 0.01
CA GLY A 476 12.15 3.63 0.13
C GLY A 476 12.76 4.96 0.57
N VAL A 477 11.93 5.75 1.26
CA VAL A 477 12.29 7.04 1.87
C VAL A 477 13.54 6.96 2.75
N PHE A 478 13.80 5.80 3.38
CA PHE A 478 14.96 5.59 4.23
C PHE A 478 16.26 5.50 3.42
N GLY A 479 16.22 4.88 2.25
CA GLY A 479 17.35 4.83 1.31
C GLY A 479 17.66 6.19 0.70
N ASP A 480 16.62 6.97 0.38
CA ASP A 480 16.77 8.34 -0.10
C ASP A 480 17.42 9.23 0.97
N LEU A 481 17.00 9.12 2.23
CA LEU A 481 17.62 9.85 3.34
C LEU A 481 19.08 9.48 3.59
N ASP A 482 19.43 8.21 3.44
CA ASP A 482 20.83 7.77 3.51
C ASP A 482 21.66 8.42 2.39
N THR A 483 21.10 8.52 1.19
CA THR A 483 21.74 9.16 0.02
C THR A 483 21.89 10.67 0.23
N MET A 484 20.83 11.33 0.69
CA MET A 484 20.83 12.76 0.99
C MET A 484 21.91 13.10 2.01
N ASN A 485 21.93 12.41 3.15
CA ASN A 485 22.91 12.65 4.20
C ASN A 485 24.34 12.22 3.80
N GLY A 486 24.50 11.15 3.04
CA GLY A 486 25.81 10.75 2.52
C GLY A 486 26.47 11.87 1.71
N ARG A 487 25.68 12.47 0.80
CA ARG A 487 26.15 13.56 -0.05
C ARG A 487 26.45 14.82 0.74
N THR A 488 25.60 15.21 1.69
CA THR A 488 25.73 16.49 2.40
C THR A 488 26.74 16.48 3.54
N LEU A 489 26.84 15.35 4.25
CA LEU A 489 27.64 15.25 5.48
C LEU A 489 29.08 14.81 5.22
N CYS A 490 29.30 13.96 4.21
CA CYS A 490 30.63 13.38 3.96
C CYS A 490 31.02 13.24 2.48
N GLY A 491 30.16 13.64 1.54
CA GLY A 491 30.45 13.60 0.10
C GLY A 491 30.34 12.23 -0.55
N CYS A 492 29.74 11.26 0.14
CA CYS A 492 29.57 9.90 -0.36
C CYS A 492 28.19 9.67 -0.97
N SER A 493 28.06 8.59 -1.76
CA SER A 493 26.77 8.21 -2.35
C SER A 493 25.71 7.81 -1.31
N THR A 494 26.14 7.37 -0.11
CA THR A 494 25.27 6.98 1.00
C THR A 494 25.96 7.27 2.32
N ILE A 495 25.18 7.57 3.36
CA ILE A 495 25.72 7.80 4.71
C ILE A 495 26.45 6.57 5.28
N LYS A 496 26.07 5.36 4.86
CA LYS A 496 26.74 4.12 5.26
C LYS A 496 28.20 4.05 4.80
N ALA A 497 28.56 4.81 3.76
CA ALA A 497 29.92 4.91 3.23
C ALA A 497 30.77 5.97 3.97
N CYS A 498 30.14 6.82 4.79
CA CYS A 498 30.84 7.90 5.46
C CYS A 498 31.89 7.38 6.46
N GLN A 499 33.00 8.10 6.55
CA GLN A 499 34.07 7.83 7.51
C GLN A 499 34.25 9.00 8.47
N PRO A 500 33.77 8.89 9.72
CA PRO A 500 33.90 9.97 10.69
C PRO A 500 35.37 10.38 10.89
N GLY A 501 35.64 11.69 10.90
CA GLY A 501 36.99 12.24 11.04
C GLY A 501 37.88 12.18 9.80
N LYS A 502 37.39 11.61 8.68
CA LYS A 502 38.10 11.67 7.38
C LYS A 502 37.67 12.89 6.57
N PRO A 503 38.53 13.35 5.63
CA PRO A 503 38.17 14.43 4.71
C PRO A 503 36.91 14.10 3.90
N PHE A 504 36.13 15.14 3.58
CA PHE A 504 34.94 15.04 2.73
C PHE A 504 35.30 14.37 1.38
N GLY A 505 34.48 13.42 0.93
CA GLY A 505 34.70 12.59 -0.25
C GLY A 505 35.44 11.27 0.02
N THR A 506 35.92 11.02 1.24
CA THR A 506 36.61 9.77 1.60
C THR A 506 35.61 8.67 1.96
N CYS A 507 35.24 7.86 0.98
CA CYS A 507 34.16 6.87 1.12
C CYS A 507 34.67 5.44 1.31
N ARG A 508 34.02 4.67 2.20
CA ARG A 508 34.20 3.21 2.25
C ARG A 508 33.51 2.58 1.06
N ASN A 509 34.06 1.46 0.60
CA ASN A 509 33.35 0.60 -0.34
C ASN A 509 32.22 -0.10 0.42
N VAL A 510 30.97 0.15 0.02
CA VAL A 510 29.78 -0.46 0.62
C VAL A 510 29.07 -1.22 -0.49
N SER A 511 28.75 -2.49 -0.27
CA SER A 511 28.02 -3.27 -1.26
C SER A 511 26.64 -2.64 -1.48
N SER A 512 26.20 -2.59 -2.74
CA SER A 512 24.98 -1.91 -3.18
C SER A 512 23.68 -2.63 -2.80
N ARG A 513 23.70 -3.55 -1.83
CA ARG A 513 22.55 -4.42 -1.49
C ARG A 513 21.72 -3.95 -0.27
N GLY A 514 21.80 -2.70 0.18
CA GLY A 514 21.08 -2.32 1.42
C GLY A 514 20.72 -0.87 1.61
#